data_AF-A0A818J6Q5-F1
#
_entry.id   AF-A0A818J6Q5-F1
#
_cell.length_a   1.000
_cell.length_b   1.000
_cell.length_c   1.000
_cell.angle_alpha   90.00
_cell.angle_beta   90.00
_cell.angle_gamma   90.00
#
_symmetry.space_group_name_H-M   'P 1'
#
loop_
_entity.id
_entity.type
_entity.pdbx_description
1 polymer ?
#
loop_
_entity_poly.entity_id
_entity_poly.type
_entity_poly.pdbx_seq_one_letter_code
_entity_poly.pdbx_strand_id
1 'polypeptide(L)'
;MDSSLKEQIIAEALQKAQKDGGIGLKEKLRKLLVERQIPFIPLANEIESLGPLGDGTFGMVELIRYKKKLYAHKRARQHTREHRNGILEEGIKLSDIAQHHPNIQRLNFINLRTFGLVIDYCSNG
;
A
#
# COMPACT_ATOMS: atom_id res chain seq x y z
N MET A 1 3.37 16.76 -9.48
CA MET A 1 3.80 16.96 -8.08
C MET A 1 5.24 17.39 -8.15
N ASP A 2 5.57 18.51 -7.51
CA ASP A 2 6.96 19.00 -7.44
C ASP A 2 7.88 17.94 -6.80
N SER A 3 9.12 17.84 -7.26
CA SER A 3 10.08 16.82 -6.80
C SER A 3 10.38 17.00 -5.31
N SER A 4 10.52 18.24 -4.85
CA SER A 4 10.78 18.56 -3.44
C SER A 4 9.62 18.12 -2.54
N LEU A 5 8.38 18.39 -2.96
CA LEU A 5 7.19 17.95 -2.21
C LEU A 5 7.08 16.42 -2.14
N LYS A 6 7.41 15.71 -3.22
CA LYS A 6 7.39 14.23 -3.22
C LYS A 6 8.38 13.66 -2.21
N GLU A 7 9.59 14.19 -2.16
CA GLU A 7 10.64 13.76 -1.23
C GLU A 7 10.24 14.01 0.24
N GLN A 8 9.64 15.16 0.52
CA GLN A 8 9.11 15.48 1.86
C GLN A 8 8.05 14.47 2.31
N ILE A 9 7.09 14.14 1.44
CA ILE A 9 6.04 13.16 1.76
C ILE A 9 6.63 11.76 2.01
N ILE A 10 7.62 11.35 1.22
CA ILE A 10 8.31 10.06 1.43
C ILE A 10 9.04 10.08 2.77
N ALA A 11 9.77 11.15 3.10
CA ALA A 11 10.49 11.28 4.36
C ALA A 11 9.54 11.19 5.56
N GLU A 12 8.41 11.91 5.53
CA GLU A 12 7.38 11.87 6.57
C GLU A 12 6.81 10.45 6.73
N ALA A 13 6.50 9.77 5.61
CA ALA A 13 5.95 8.42 5.63
C ALA A 13 6.95 7.40 6.20
N LEU A 14 8.24 7.54 5.91
CA LEU A 14 9.30 6.69 6.47
C LEU A 14 9.50 6.92 7.97
N GLN A 15 9.41 8.17 8.44
CA GLN A 15 9.44 8.48 9.87
C GLN A 15 8.23 7.88 10.59
N LYS A 16 7.03 8.03 10.01
CA LYS A 16 5.81 7.40 10.52
C LYS A 16 5.94 5.88 10.59
N ALA A 17 6.42 5.23 9.52
CA ALA A 17 6.62 3.79 9.49
C ALA A 17 7.60 3.30 10.58
N GLN A 18 8.66 4.06 10.84
CA GLN A 18 9.59 3.75 11.93
C GLN A 18 8.93 3.84 13.30
N LYS A 19 8.12 4.87 13.55
CA LYS A 19 7.35 5.03 14.79
C LYS A 19 6.31 3.90 14.97
N ASP A 20 5.64 3.54 13.89
CA ASP A 20 4.48 2.64 13.88
C ASP A 20 4.83 1.15 13.86
N GLY A 21 6.01 0.78 13.38
CA GLY A 21 6.41 -0.62 13.19
C GLY A 21 7.91 -0.88 13.22
N GLY A 22 8.69 0.08 13.71
CA GLY A 22 10.13 0.00 13.84
C GLY A 22 10.88 0.02 12.51
N ILE A 23 12.18 -0.23 12.59
CA ILE A 23 13.11 -0.23 11.45
C ILE A 23 12.64 -1.18 10.34
N GLY A 24 12.13 -2.35 10.72
CA GLY A 24 11.66 -3.36 9.75
C GLY A 24 10.51 -2.89 8.86
N LEU A 25 9.58 -2.09 9.39
CA LEU A 25 8.46 -1.55 8.59
C LEU A 25 8.96 -0.42 7.68
N LYS A 26 9.80 0.48 8.22
CA LYS A 26 10.44 1.56 7.46
C LYS A 26 11.20 1.03 6.25
N GLU A 27 12.04 0.01 6.44
CA GLU A 27 12.84 -0.53 5.34
C GLU A 27 11.99 -1.17 4.24
N LYS A 28 10.92 -1.90 4.59
CA LYS A 28 10.00 -2.45 3.59
C LYS A 28 9.28 -1.34 2.81
N LEU A 29 8.82 -0.30 3.50
CA LEU A 29 8.21 0.85 2.83
C LEU A 29 9.21 1.57 1.92
N ARG A 30 10.45 1.78 2.37
CA ARG A 30 11.52 2.38 1.57
C ARG A 30 11.79 1.59 0.30
N LYS A 31 11.88 0.25 0.38
CA LYS A 31 12.05 -0.60 -0.80
C LYS A 31 10.94 -0.38 -1.84
N LEU A 32 9.68 -0.37 -1.40
CA LEU A 32 8.55 -0.15 -2.31
C LEU A 32 8.56 1.25 -2.95
N LEU A 33 8.79 2.30 -2.16
CA LEU A 33 8.67 3.69 -2.63
C LEU A 33 9.90 4.17 -3.41
N VAL A 34 11.11 3.77 -3.00
CA VAL A 34 12.37 4.31 -3.52
C VAL A 34 12.98 3.35 -4.53
N GLU A 35 13.19 2.09 -4.16
CA GLU A 35 13.86 1.13 -5.05
C GLU A 35 12.94 0.69 -6.19
N ARG A 36 11.68 0.37 -5.86
CA ARG A 36 10.69 -0.10 -6.84
C ARG A 36 9.83 1.00 -7.44
N GLN A 37 9.97 2.22 -6.92
CA GLN A 37 9.27 3.41 -7.40
C GLN A 37 7.74 3.22 -7.48
N ILE A 38 7.17 2.40 -6.59
CA ILE A 38 5.72 2.18 -6.55
C ILE A 38 5.04 3.52 -6.21
N PRO A 39 4.06 3.97 -7.02
CA PRO A 39 3.31 5.18 -6.72
C PRO A 39 2.62 5.11 -5.36
N PHE A 40 2.21 6.26 -4.81
CA PHE A 40 1.59 6.28 -3.49
C PHE A 40 0.48 7.32 -3.39
N ILE A 41 -0.39 7.09 -2.40
CA ILE A 41 -1.41 8.04 -1.95
C ILE A 41 -0.92 8.66 -0.63
N PRO A 42 -0.71 9.98 -0.57
CA PRO A 42 -0.31 10.70 0.64
C PRO A 42 -1.23 10.48 1.83
N LEU A 43 -0.70 10.74 3.03
CA LEU A 43 -1.37 10.61 4.32
C LEU A 43 -2.68 11.42 4.41
N ALA A 44 -2.68 12.62 3.83
CA ALA A 44 -3.77 13.60 3.91
C ALA A 44 -4.86 13.44 2.85
N ASN A 45 -4.68 12.53 1.87
CA ASN A 45 -5.64 12.39 0.78
C ASN A 45 -6.88 11.62 1.22
N GLU A 46 -8.04 12.07 0.74
CA GLU A 46 -9.31 11.39 0.94
C GLU A 46 -9.44 10.21 0.00
N ILE A 47 -9.64 9.04 0.60
CA ILE A 47 -10.04 7.81 -0.07
C ILE A 47 -11.42 7.46 0.48
N GLU A 48 -12.38 7.29 -0.40
CA GLU A 48 -13.72 6.86 -0.02
C GLU A 48 -13.73 5.33 0.05
N SER A 49 -13.99 4.77 1.24
CA SER A 49 -14.23 3.33 1.40
C SER A 49 -15.68 3.02 1.06
N LEU A 50 -15.89 2.04 0.17
CA LEU A 50 -17.20 1.60 -0.31
C LEU A 50 -17.66 0.29 0.34
N GLY A 51 -16.82 -0.31 1.19
CA GLY A 51 -17.14 -1.52 1.94
C GLY A 51 -16.10 -2.63 1.79
N PRO A 52 -16.16 -3.67 2.64
CA PRO A 52 -15.26 -4.81 2.56
C PRO A 52 -15.56 -5.68 1.33
N LEU A 53 -14.51 -6.20 0.70
CA LEU A 53 -14.58 -7.21 -0.36
C LEU A 53 -14.27 -8.61 0.18
N GLY A 54 -13.39 -8.70 1.18
CA GLY A 54 -13.04 -9.97 1.80
C GLY A 54 -12.06 -9.80 2.95
N ASP A 55 -12.05 -10.78 3.86
CA ASP A 55 -11.20 -10.81 5.04
C ASP A 55 -10.30 -12.05 5.01
N GLY A 56 -9.01 -11.83 5.25
CA GLY A 56 -8.03 -12.89 5.48
C GLY A 56 -7.48 -12.84 6.90
N THR A 57 -6.72 -13.86 7.28
CA THR A 57 -6.13 -13.99 8.63
C THR A 57 -5.31 -12.77 9.06
N PHE A 58 -4.64 -12.11 8.11
CA PHE A 58 -3.67 -11.04 8.41
C PHE A 58 -4.05 -9.66 7.86
N GLY A 59 -5.16 -9.57 7.12
CA GLY A 59 -5.55 -8.35 6.44
C GLY A 59 -6.96 -8.41 5.91
N MET A 60 -7.51 -7.25 5.60
CA MET A 60 -8.78 -7.12 4.91
C MET A 60 -8.57 -6.44 3.57
N VAL A 61 -9.43 -6.79 2.62
CA VAL A 61 -9.54 -6.14 1.33
C VAL A 61 -10.84 -5.35 1.34
N GLU A 62 -10.75 -4.06 1.07
CA GLU A 62 -11.92 -3.19 0.93
C GLU A 62 -11.95 -2.57 -0.47
N LEU A 63 -13.16 -2.33 -0.98
CA LEU A 63 -13.37 -1.57 -2.19
C LEU A 63 -13.21 -0.09 -1.84
N ILE A 64 -12.36 0.60 -2.58
CA ILE A 64 -12.16 2.04 -2.42
C ILE A 64 -12.40 2.78 -3.72
N ARG A 65 -12.77 4.06 -3.61
CA ARG A 65 -12.79 5.02 -4.72
C ARG A 65 -11.70 6.07 -4.51
N TYR A 66 -10.85 6.23 -5.52
CA TYR A 66 -9.84 7.27 -5.57
C TYR A 66 -9.81 7.91 -6.96
N LYS A 67 -9.94 9.24 -7.02
CA LYS A 67 -10.01 10.02 -8.28
C LYS A 67 -11.02 9.44 -9.29
N LYS A 68 -12.22 9.10 -8.81
CA LYS A 68 -13.33 8.50 -9.61
C LYS A 68 -13.05 7.10 -10.17
N LYS A 69 -11.94 6.44 -9.85
CA LYS A 69 -11.66 5.04 -10.19
C LYS A 69 -11.80 4.14 -8.95
N LEU A 70 -12.29 2.92 -9.16
CA LEU A 70 -12.42 1.88 -8.14
C LEU A 70 -11.14 1.05 -8.05
N TYR A 71 -10.75 0.71 -6.83
CA TYR A 71 -9.60 -0.13 -6.54
C TYR A 71 -9.90 -1.09 -5.38
N ALA A 72 -9.17 -2.20 -5.35
CA ALA A 72 -9.09 -3.03 -4.16
C ALA A 72 -7.93 -2.53 -3.28
N HIS A 73 -8.23 -2.29 -2.01
CA HIS A 73 -7.26 -1.83 -1.02
C HIS A 73 -7.07 -2.91 0.04
N LYS A 74 -5.90 -3.55 0.03
CA LYS A 74 -5.52 -4.55 1.02
C LYS A 74 -4.74 -3.88 2.14
N ARG A 75 -5.27 -3.94 3.36
CA ARG A 75 -4.63 -3.36 4.55
C ARG A 75 -4.67 -4.31 5.74
N ALA A 76 -3.80 -4.04 6.70
CA ALA A 76 -3.81 -4.76 7.96
C ALA A 76 -5.15 -4.54 8.68
N ARG A 77 -5.80 -5.63 9.12
CA ARG A 77 -7.06 -5.58 9.88
C ARG A 77 -6.83 -4.97 11.26
N GLN A 78 -5.76 -5.42 11.92
CA GLN A 78 -5.26 -4.83 13.15
C GLN A 78 -4.01 -4.02 12.82
N HIS A 79 -3.87 -2.85 13.41
CA HIS A 79 -2.74 -1.95 13.20
C HIS A 79 -1.46 -2.37 13.95
N THR A 80 -1.27 -3.69 14.14
CA THR A 80 -0.07 -4.25 14.75
C THR A 80 1.12 -4.14 13.81
N ARG A 81 2.32 -4.14 14.40
CA ARG A 81 3.58 -4.10 13.66
C ARG A 81 3.70 -5.30 12.72
N GLU A 82 3.34 -6.48 13.18
CA GLU A 82 3.46 -7.75 12.49
C GLU A 82 2.59 -7.76 11.23
N HIS A 83 1.32 -7.37 11.35
CA HIS A 83 0.41 -7.33 10.21
C HIS A 83 0.81 -6.28 9.18
N ARG A 84 1.20 -5.08 9.61
CA ARG A 84 1.71 -4.03 8.69
C ARG A 84 2.96 -4.49 7.95
N ASN A 85 3.88 -5.16 8.64
CA ASN A 85 5.05 -5.76 8.01
C ASN A 85 4.65 -6.83 6.99
N GLY A 86 3.70 -7.70 7.32
CA GLY A 86 3.18 -8.74 6.42
C GLY A 86 2.57 -8.15 5.13
N ILE A 87 1.79 -7.07 5.25
CA ILE A 87 1.23 -6.38 4.09
C ILE A 87 2.33 -5.83 3.17
N LEU A 88 3.32 -5.13 3.71
CA LEU A 88 4.40 -4.58 2.87
C LEU A 88 5.32 -5.67 2.30
N GLU A 89 5.56 -6.75 3.04
CA GLU A 89 6.31 -7.92 2.58
C GLU A 89 5.61 -8.58 1.38
N GLU A 90 4.28 -8.73 1.44
CA GLU A 90 3.48 -9.19 0.31
C GLU A 90 3.59 -8.25 -0.88
N GLY A 91 3.53 -6.93 -0.65
CA GLY A 91 3.70 -5.95 -1.71
C GLY A 91 5.06 -6.05 -2.42
N ILE A 92 6.13 -6.28 -1.66
CA ILE A 92 7.47 -6.53 -2.22
C ILE A 92 7.41 -7.76 -3.14
N LYS A 93 6.95 -8.90 -2.64
CA LYS A 93 6.85 -10.14 -3.43
C LYS A 93 5.98 -9.97 -4.69
N LEU A 94 4.82 -9.33 -4.56
CA LEU A 94 3.93 -9.07 -5.71
C LEU A 94 4.62 -8.23 -6.77
N SER A 95 5.34 -7.18 -6.36
CA SER A 95 6.06 -6.34 -7.32
C SER A 95 7.28 -7.02 -7.95
N ASP A 96 7.89 -8.04 -7.32
CA ASP A 96 8.92 -8.88 -7.97
C ASP A 96 8.28 -9.74 -9.06
N ILE A 97 7.24 -10.47 -8.69
CA ILE A 97 6.61 -11.44 -9.58
C ILE A 97 5.94 -10.74 -10.79
N ALA A 98 5.30 -9.59 -10.57
CA ALA A 98 4.60 -8.84 -11.61
C ALA A 98 5.53 -8.22 -12.68
N GLN A 99 6.84 -8.15 -12.43
CA GLN A 99 7.84 -7.78 -13.45
C GLN A 99 8.07 -8.92 -14.46
N HIS A 100 7.81 -10.15 -14.06
CA HIS A 100 8.11 -11.35 -14.86
C HIS A 100 6.86 -12.06 -15.40
N HIS A 101 5.68 -11.82 -14.83
CA HIS A 101 4.46 -12.54 -15.18
C HIS A 101 3.28 -11.61 -15.53
N PRO A 102 2.70 -11.73 -16.74
CA PRO A 102 1.63 -10.83 -17.21
C PRO A 102 0.28 -11.03 -16.50
N ASN A 103 0.06 -12.19 -15.88
CA ASN A 103 -1.20 -12.55 -15.22
C ASN A 103 -1.23 -12.18 -13.73
N ILE A 104 -0.17 -11.57 -13.22
CA ILE A 104 -0.09 -11.15 -11.82
C ILE A 104 -0.49 -9.69 -11.73
N GLN A 105 -1.46 -9.40 -10.86
CA GLN A 105 -1.92 -8.03 -10.65
C GLN A 105 -0.78 -7.15 -10.14
N ARG A 106 -0.63 -5.99 -10.75
CA ARG A 106 0.37 -5.00 -10.36
C ARG A 106 -0.13 -4.14 -9.21
N LEU A 107 0.81 -3.72 -8.36
CA LEU A 107 0.55 -2.67 -7.40
C LEU A 107 0.37 -1.34 -8.14
N ASN A 108 -0.80 -0.74 -7.98
CA ASN A 108 -1.07 0.59 -8.52
C ASN A 108 -0.48 1.66 -7.58
N PHE A 109 -0.79 1.58 -6.28
CA PHE A 109 -0.31 2.53 -5.28
C PHE A 109 -0.08 1.88 -3.91
N ILE A 110 0.70 2.53 -3.07
CA ILE A 110 0.72 2.33 -1.61
C ILE A 110 -0.09 3.43 -0.93
N ASN A 111 -1.04 3.08 -0.07
CA ASN A 111 -1.70 4.05 0.81
C ASN A 111 -0.84 4.30 2.05
N LEU A 112 -0.23 5.48 2.14
CA LEU A 112 0.73 5.79 3.23
C LEU A 112 0.05 5.95 4.59
N ARG A 113 -1.25 6.22 4.64
CA ARG A 113 -2.02 6.29 5.90
C ARG A 113 -2.14 4.94 6.57
N THR A 114 -2.43 3.91 5.78
CA THR A 114 -2.71 2.55 6.26
C THR A 114 -1.53 1.60 6.08
N PHE A 115 -0.51 1.99 5.32
CA PHE A 115 0.51 1.11 4.75
C PHE A 115 -0.09 -0.02 3.91
N GLY A 116 -1.25 0.23 3.30
CA GLY A 116 -1.98 -0.73 2.49
C GLY A 116 -1.56 -0.74 1.03
N LEU A 117 -1.77 -1.89 0.38
CA LEU A 117 -1.54 -2.10 -1.04
C LEU A 117 -2.82 -1.75 -1.82
N VAL A 118 -2.69 -1.00 -2.91
CA VAL A 118 -3.81 -0.67 -3.80
C VAL A 118 -3.57 -1.36 -5.15
N ILE A 119 -4.51 -2.20 -5.57
CA ILE A 119 -4.49 -2.96 -6.83
C ILE A 119 -5.78 -2.71 -7.61
N ASP A 120 -5.82 -3.11 -8.87
CA ASP A 120 -7.02 -2.97 -9.68
C ASP A 120 -8.18 -3.79 -9.08
N TYR A 121 -9.37 -3.21 -9.11
CA TYR A 121 -10.57 -3.92 -8.69
C TYR A 121 -11.06 -4.81 -9.83
N CYS A 122 -11.25 -6.10 -9.55
CA CYS A 122 -11.90 -7.06 -10.45
C CYS A 122 -13.32 -7.34 -9.94
N SER A 123 -14.33 -7.10 -10.79
CA SER A 123 -15.75 -7.18 -10.41
C SER A 123 -16.27 -8.61 -10.22
N ASN A 124 -15.50 -9.64 -10.58
CA ASN A 124 -15.97 -11.02 -10.61
C ASN A 124 -15.74 -11.78 -9.29
N GLY A 125 -15.29 -11.09 -8.24
CA GLY A 125 -14.92 -11.69 -6.94
C GLY A 125 -13.44 -11.97 -6.85
#